data_AF-A0A6H0T6K2-F1
#
_entry.id   AF-A0A6H0T6K2-F1
#
_cell.length_a   1.000
_cell.length_b   1.000
_cell.length_c   1.000
_cell.angle_alpha   90.00
_cell.angle_beta   90.00
_cell.angle_gamma   90.00
#
_symmetry.space_group_name_H-M   'P 1'
#
loop_
_entity.id
_entity.type
_entity.pdbx_description
1 polymer ?
#
loop_
_entity_poly.entity_id
_entity_poly.type
_entity_poly.pdbx_seq_one_letter_code
_entity_poly.pdbx_strand_id
1 'polypeptide(L)' 'MKVIILFIKVLTLSILGSLFMYLIFWVRGVVKADFGELIRFLLELTPMLCITIFLSLWYKKYHS' A
#
# COMPACT_ATOMS: atom_id res chain seq x y z
N MET A 1 10.37 12.90 -15.50
CA MET A 1 8.88 12.92 -15.48
C MET A 1 8.24 11.53 -15.36
N LYS A 2 8.54 10.55 -16.24
CA LYS A 2 7.90 9.21 -16.21
C LYS A 2 8.06 8.45 -14.88
N VAL A 3 9.21 8.56 -14.21
CA VAL A 3 9.48 7.89 -12.91
C VAL A 3 8.68 8.51 -11.77
N ILE A 4 8.52 9.84 -11.75
CA ILE A 4 7.73 10.55 -10.72
C ILE A 4 6.25 10.15 -10.84
N ILE A 5 5.72 10.09 -12.06
CA ILE A 5 4.33 9.65 -12.30
C ILE A 5 4.15 8.18 -11.88
N LEU A 6 5.13 7.32 -12.16
CA LEU A 6 5.11 5.92 -11.72
C LEU A 6 5.11 5.81 -10.20
N PHE A 7 5.95 6.60 -9.52
CA PHE A 7 6.03 6.63 -8.07
C PHE A 7 4.72 7.08 -7.42
N ILE A 8 4.09 8.14 -7.93
CA ILE A 8 2.79 8.60 -7.44
C ILE A 8 1.72 7.50 -7.61
N LYS A 9 1.70 6.83 -8.77
CA LYS A 9 0.77 5.71 -9.00
C LYS A 9 0.97 4.57 -8.00
N VAL A 10 2.22 4.21 -7.72
CA VAL A 10 2.58 3.18 -6.74
C VAL A 10 2.12 3.59 -5.34
N LEU A 11 2.39 4.84 -4.94
CA LEU A 11 1.99 5.37 -3.65
C LEU A 11 0.48 5.33 -3.46
N THR A 12 -0.28 5.80 -4.47
CA THR A 12 -1.75 5.78 -4.42
C THR A 12 -2.31 4.36 -4.33
N LEU A 13 -1.77 3.41 -5.13
CA LEU A 13 -2.17 2.00 -5.04
C LEU A 13 -1.88 1.41 -3.66
N SER A 14 -0.75 1.77 -3.06
CA SER A 14 -0.33 1.24 -1.76
C SER A 14 -1.25 1.73 -0.64
N ILE A 15 -1.62 3.02 -0.65
CA ILE A 15 -2.56 3.58 0.33
C ILE A 15 -3.95 2.92 0.19
N LEU A 16 -4.45 2.78 -1.03
CA LEU A 16 -5.72 2.09 -1.30
C LEU A 16 -5.68 0.63 -0.84
N GLY A 17 -4.59 -0.08 -1.11
CA GLY A 17 -4.38 -1.46 -0.68
C GLY A 17 -4.36 -1.61 0.84
N SER A 18 -3.64 -0.73 1.54
CA SER A 18 -3.61 -0.69 3.01
C SER A 18 -4.99 -0.42 3.60
N LEU A 19 -5.74 0.54 3.06
CA LEU A 19 -7.10 0.84 3.53
C LEU A 19 -8.05 -0.34 3.33
N PHE A 20 -7.95 -1.02 2.18
CA PHE A 20 -8.76 -2.21 1.90
C PHE A 20 -8.43 -3.37 2.85
N MET A 21 -7.14 -3.61 3.11
CA MET A 21 -6.68 -4.61 4.08
C MET A 21 -7.17 -4.28 5.50
N TYR A 22 -7.06 -3.02 5.92
CA TYR A 22 -7.58 -2.56 7.21
C TYR A 22 -9.09 -2.81 7.33
N LEU A 23 -9.88 -2.52 6.29
CA LEU A 23 -11.31 -2.82 6.25
C LEU A 23 -11.58 -4.33 6.38
N ILE A 24 -10.82 -5.20 5.71
CA ILE A 24 -10.96 -6.65 5.84
C ILE A 24 -10.69 -7.10 7.27
N PHE A 25 -9.61 -6.61 7.89
CA PHE A 25 -9.26 -6.96 9.27
C PHE A 25 -10.26 -6.43 10.28
N TRP A 26 -10.84 -5.26 10.03
CA TRP A 26 -11.91 -4.69 10.82
C TRP A 26 -13.20 -5.54 10.73
N VAL A 27 -13.63 -5.92 9.52
CA VAL A 27 -14.80 -6.80 9.31
C VAL A 27 -14.61 -8.17 9.96
N ARG A 28 -13.37 -8.68 10.00
CA ARG A 28 -13.02 -9.93 10.69
C ARG A 28 -12.96 -9.78 12.22
N GLY A 29 -13.11 -8.57 12.76
CA GLY A 29 -13.02 -8.29 14.19
C GLY A 29 -11.60 -8.40 14.76
N VAL A 30 -10.57 -8.41 13.91
CA VAL A 30 -9.16 -8.54 14.32
C VAL A 30 -8.60 -7.20 14.81
N VAL A 31 -9.10 -6.09 14.25
CA VAL A 31 -8.61 -4.74 14.49
C VAL A 31 -9.79 -3.88 14.90
N LYS A 32 -9.60 -2.99 15.89
CA LYS A 32 -10.65 -2.06 16.32
C LYS A 32 -10.67 -0.86 15.39
N ALA A 33 -11.87 -0.30 15.16
CA ALA A 33 -12.04 0.93 14.39
C ALA A 33 -11.59 2.15 15.22
N ASP A 34 -10.29 2.21 15.51
CA ASP A 34 -9.66 3.31 16.22
C ASP A 34 -8.70 4.05 15.28
N PHE A 35 -8.75 5.38 15.34
CA PHE A 35 -7.92 6.25 14.49
C PHE A 35 -6.41 6.00 14.70
N GLY A 36 -6.02 5.66 15.93
CA GLY A 36 -4.63 5.31 16.25
C GLY A 36 -4.17 3.99 15.64
N GLU A 37 -5.02 2.97 15.61
CA GLU A 37 -4.71 1.68 14.97
C GLU A 37 -4.65 1.82 13.46
N LEU A 38 -5.56 2.61 12.86
CA LEU A 38 -5.52 2.93 11.44
C LEU A 38 -4.20 3.58 11.03
N ILE A 39 -3.70 4.56 11.81
CA ILE A 39 -2.42 5.22 11.52
C ILE A 39 -1.26 4.24 11.63
N ARG A 40 -1.20 3.43 12.69
CA ARG A 40 -0.14 2.39 12.83
C ARG A 40 -0.18 1.40 11.67
N PHE A 41 -1.36 0.91 11.31
CA PHE A 41 -1.55 -0.01 10.20
C PHE A 41 -1.08 0.60 8.87
N LEU A 42 -1.46 1.85 8.60
CA LEU A 42 -0.99 2.57 7.42
C LEU A 42 0.53 2.76 7.43
N LEU A 43 1.12 3.08 8.58
CA LEU A 43 2.57 3.29 8.69
C LEU A 43 3.38 2.01 8.47
N GLU A 44 2.85 0.86 8.88
CA GLU A 44 3.52 -0.44 8.74
C GLU A 44 3.29 -1.07 7.35
N LEU A 45 2.03 -1.12 6.88
CA LEU A 45 1.68 -1.87 5.67
C LEU A 45 1.94 -1.09 4.37
N THR A 46 1.67 0.22 4.36
CA THR A 46 1.79 1.05 3.15
C THR A 46 3.21 1.09 2.58
N PRO A 47 4.29 1.28 3.36
CA PRO A 47 5.64 1.26 2.81
C PRO A 47 6.04 -0.12 2.29
N MET A 48 5.61 -1.20 2.95
CA MET A 48 5.85 -2.57 2.47
C MET A 48 5.19 -2.79 1.10
N LEU A 49 3.90 -2.45 0.97
CA LEU A 49 3.17 -2.54 -0.31
C LEU A 49 3.79 -1.65 -1.39
N CYS A 50 4.24 -0.44 -1.02
CA CYS A 50 4.89 0.49 -1.94
C CYS A 50 6.16 -0.11 -2.52
N ILE A 51 7.01 -0.70 -1.69
CA ILE A 51 8.25 -1.37 -2.13
C ILE A 51 7.93 -2.56 -3.03
N THR A 52 6.97 -3.42 -2.65
CA THR A 52 6.60 -4.61 -3.43
C THR A 52 6.05 -4.25 -4.81
N ILE A 53 5.16 -3.26 -4.89
CA ILE A 53 4.56 -2.81 -6.15
C ILE A 53 5.61 -2.11 -7.02
N PHE A 54 6.49 -1.30 -6.41
CA PHE A 54 7.59 -0.63 -7.11
C PHE A 54 8.54 -1.64 -7.73
N LEU A 55 9.00 -2.64 -6.97
CA LEU A 55 9.87 -3.71 -7.45
C LEU A 55 9.20 -4.52 -8.57
N SER A 56 7.91 -4.84 -8.44
CA SER A 56 7.16 -5.60 -9.45
C SER A 56 7.06 -4.85 -10.79
N LEU A 57 6.74 -3.55 -10.74
CA LEU A 57 6.65 -2.70 -11.92
C LEU A 57 8.03 -2.45 -12.54
N TRP A 58 9.07 -2.32 -11.70
CA TRP A 58 10.44 -2.19 -12.14
C TRP A 58 10.92 -3.46 -12.86
N TYR A 59 10.74 -4.63 -12.25
CA TYR A 59 11.09 -5.93 -12.85
C TYR A 59 10.41 -6.12 -14.22
N LYS A 60 9.10 -5.82 -14.31
CA LYS A 60 8.35 -5.90 -15.57
C LYS A 60 8.91 -4.98 -16.66
N LYS A 61 9.48 -3.83 -16.28
CA LYS A 61 10.07 -2.87 -17.22
C LYS A 61 11.43 -3.32 -17.76
N TYR A 62 12.20 -4.10 -17.00
CA TYR A 62 13.51 -4.59 -17.43
C TYR A 62 13.43 -5.89 -18.26
N HIS A 63 12.36 -6.66 -18.08
CA HIS A 63 12.19 -7.96 -18.73
C HIS A 63 11.27 -7.94 -19.97
N SER A 64 10.73 -6.77 -20.34
CA SER A 64 9.90 -6.53 -21.53
C SER A 64 10.58 -5.55 -22.47
#